data_AF-A0A382V530-F1
#
_entry.id   AF-A0A382V530-F1
#
_cell.length_a   1.000
_cell.length_b   1.000
_cell.length_c   1.000
_cell.angle_alpha   90.00
_cell.angle_beta   90.00
_cell.angle_gamma   90.00
#
_symmetry.space_group_name_H-M   'P 1'
#
loop_
_entity.id
_entity.type
_entity.pdbx_description
1 polymer ?
#
loop_
_entity_poly.entity_id
_entity_poly.type
_entity_poly.pdbx_seq_one_letter_code
_entity_poly.pdbx_strand_id
1 'polypeptide(L)' 'VRIALYQPDIAPNAGAIFRLAAVLGVGVDLIEPA' A
#
# COMPACT_ATOMS: atom_id res chain seq x y z
N VAL A 1 -0.25 -8.03 11.23
CA VAL A 1 -0.78 -8.06 9.83
C VAL A 1 -0.01 -7.02 9.01
N ARG A 2 0.24 -7.28 7.72
CA ARG A 2 0.88 -6.34 6.78
C ARG A 2 0.15 -6.39 5.44
N ILE A 3 0.17 -5.29 4.69
CA ILE A 3 -0.43 -5.16 3.36
C ILE A 3 0.70 -5.10 2.32
N ALA A 4 0.63 -5.89 1.25
CA ALA A 4 1.57 -5.80 0.14
C ALA A 4 0.90 -5.14 -1.08
N LEU A 5 1.49 -4.05 -1.57
CA LEU A 5 1.12 -3.37 -2.82
C LEU A 5 2.08 -3.81 -3.92
N TYR A 6 1.64 -4.75 -4.75
CA TYR A 6 2.43 -5.22 -5.88
C TYR A 6 2.21 -4.35 -7.11
N GLN A 7 3.27 -3.66 -7.54
CA GLN A 7 3.31 -2.84 -8.76
C GLN A 7 2.04 -1.98 -8.95
N PRO A 8 1.69 -1.11 -7.99
CA PRO A 8 0.52 -0.27 -8.15
C PRO A 8 0.74 0.72 -9.29
N ASP A 9 -0.12 0.64 -10.29
CA ASP A 9 -0.15 1.48 -11.48
C ASP A 9 -1.04 2.73 -11.31
N ILE A 10 -2.02 2.67 -10.40
CA ILE A 10 -2.94 3.77 -10.07
C ILE A 10 -2.53 4.44 -8.74
N ALA A 11 -1.85 5.59 -8.83
CA ALA A 11 -1.35 6.32 -7.65
C ALA A 11 -2.45 6.68 -6.60
N PRO A 12 -3.66 7.13 -6.98
CA PRO A 12 -4.74 7.36 -6.01
C PRO A 12 -5.11 6.13 -5.16
N ASN A 13 -5.07 4.93 -5.75
CA ASN A 13 -5.41 3.70 -5.03
C ASN A 13 -4.35 3.37 -3.97
N ALA A 14 -3.06 3.54 -4.31
CA ALA A 14 -1.97 3.39 -3.35
C ALA A 14 -2.12 4.38 -2.19
N GLY A 15 -2.46 5.64 -2.47
CA GLY A 15 -2.75 6.66 -1.46
C GLY A 15 -3.89 6.27 -0.49
N ALA A 16 -4.99 5.73 -1.02
CA ALA A 16 -6.09 5.25 -0.19
C ALA A 16 -5.67 4.08 0.73
N ILE A 17 -4.85 3.16 0.23
CA ILE A 17 -4.34 2.02 0.99
C ILE A 17 -3.34 2.48 2.07
N PHE A 18 -2.47 3.46 1.77
CA PHE A 18 -1.58 4.04 2.79
C PHE A 18 -2.38 4.71 3.91
N ARG A 19 -3.45 5.43 3.57
CA ARG A 19 -4.34 6.03 4.57
C ARG A 19 -5.02 4.97 5.44
N LEU A 20 -5.53 3.91 4.84
CA LEU A 20 -6.13 2.78 5.54
C LEU A 20 -5.15 2.14 6.51
N ALA A 21 -3.93 1.82 6.03
CA ALA A 21 -2.90 1.20 6.83
C ALA A 21 -2.49 2.04 8.04
N ALA A 22 -2.40 3.37 7.86
CA ALA A 22 -2.13 4.30 8.94
C ALA A 22 -3.22 4.30 10.03
N VAL A 23 -4.50 4.26 9.64
CA VAL A 23 -5.63 4.20 10.59
C VAL A 23 -5.68 2.86 11.32
N LEU A 24 -5.30 1.77 10.66
CA LEU A 24 -5.28 0.43 11.25
C LEU A 24 -3.98 0.11 12.02
N GLY A 25 -2.97 0.99 11.97
CA GLY A 25 -1.67 0.76 12.60
C GLY A 25 -0.89 -0.42 12.02
N VAL A 26 -1.06 -0.72 10.73
CA VAL A 26 -0.39 -1.84 10.03
C VAL A 26 0.62 -1.33 9.00
N GLY A 27 1.67 -2.13 8.74
CA GLY A 27 2.67 -1.81 7.74
C GLY A 27 2.21 -2.08 6.30
N VAL A 28 2.76 -1.34 5.34
CA VAL A 28 2.58 -1.54 3.90
C VAL A 28 3.94 -1.78 3.25
N ASP A 29 4.04 -2.85 2.46
CA ASP A 29 5.20 -3.18 1.63
C ASP A 29 4.87 -2.82 0.17
N LEU A 30 5.64 -1.92 -0.45
CA LEU A 30 5.51 -1.55 -1.86
C LEU A 30 6.50 -2.38 -2.67
N ILE A 31 6.01 -3.20 -3.59
CA ILE A 31 6.82 -4.09 -4.41
C ILE A 31 6.91 -3.48 -5.81
N GLU A 32 8.12 -3.08 -6.19
CA GLU A 32 8.42 -2.44 -7.48
C GLU A 32 8.44 -3.45 -8.65
N PRO A 33 8.38 -2.97 -9.90
CA PRO A 33 8.61 -3.81 -11.07
C PRO A 33 10.00 -4.44 -11.09
N ALA A 34 10.10 -5.66 -11.64
CA ALA A 34 11.37 -6.36 -11.86
C ALA A 34 12.15 -5.78 -13.05
#